data_AF-A0A968MNW5-F1
#
_entry.id   AF-A0A968MNW5-F1
#
_cell.length_a   1.000
_cell.length_b   1.000
_cell.length_c   1.000
_cell.angle_alpha   90.00
_cell.angle_beta   90.00
_cell.angle_gamma   90.00
#
_symmetry.space_group_name_H-M   'P 1'
#
loop_
_entity.id
_entity.type
_entity.pdbx_description
1 polymer ?
#
loop_
_entity_poly.entity_id
_entity_poly.type
_entity_poly.pdbx_seq_one_letter_code
_entity_poly.pdbx_strand_id
1 'polypeptide(L)'
;PRSQSRRREEGRPLGLELRQGRPKALELVWRFDSLGAFSTTVEVDTDLTTVSLPVRADVRRVEADELSFEPETLDFGRVGVGTSRSLTLKIRNGGVVPTRITRLELVPPVPEFQISFPERSALVVPGEDETVTLAFSPTARVW
;
A
#
# COMPACT_ATOMS: atom_id res chain seq x y z
N PRO A 1 -11.18 -20.62 34.46
CA PRO A 1 -9.90 -19.88 34.45
C PRO A 1 -8.78 -20.74 33.83
N ARG A 2 -8.56 -20.61 32.51
CA ARG A 2 -7.52 -21.36 31.79
C ARG A 2 -6.35 -20.42 31.50
N SER A 3 -5.26 -20.63 32.24
CA SER A 3 -3.94 -20.06 31.99
C SER A 3 -3.38 -20.69 30.71
N GLN A 4 -3.27 -19.92 29.62
CA GLN A 4 -2.55 -20.34 28.43
C GLN A 4 -1.12 -19.82 28.47
N SER A 5 -0.21 -20.77 28.62
CA SER A 5 1.24 -20.66 28.59
C SER A 5 1.70 -20.13 27.23
N ARG A 6 2.27 -18.92 27.19
CA ARG A 6 3.04 -18.42 26.05
C ARG A 6 4.30 -19.28 25.90
N ARG A 7 4.31 -20.14 24.88
CA ARG A 7 5.48 -20.90 24.48
C ARG A 7 6.48 -19.93 23.83
N ARG A 8 7.57 -19.61 24.54
CA ARG A 8 8.76 -18.98 23.94
C ARG A 8 9.37 -20.01 23.00
N GLU A 9 9.27 -19.80 21.70
CA GLU A 9 10.10 -20.55 20.75
C GLU A 9 11.47 -19.89 20.72
N GLU A 10 12.36 -20.40 21.57
CA GLU A 10 13.78 -20.10 21.57
C GLU A 10 14.35 -20.51 20.20
N GLY A 11 14.92 -19.53 19.48
CA GLY A 11 15.61 -19.78 18.23
C GLY A 11 16.71 -20.83 18.45
N ARG A 12 16.65 -21.92 17.69
CA ARG A 12 17.65 -23.00 17.78
C ARG A 12 19.06 -22.41 17.58
N PRO A 13 20.03 -22.68 18.46
CA PRO A 13 21.41 -22.25 18.21
C PRO A 13 21.95 -23.03 17.01
N LEU A 14 22.21 -22.31 15.91
CA LEU A 14 22.90 -22.85 14.75
C LEU A 14 24.40 -22.86 15.07
N GLY A 15 24.96 -24.02 15.40
CA GLY A 15 26.41 -24.19 15.54
C GLY A 15 27.10 -23.80 14.24
N LEU A 16 27.79 -22.65 14.24
CA LEU A 16 28.43 -22.08 13.06
C LEU A 16 29.95 -22.04 13.29
N GLU A 17 30.69 -22.93 12.64
CA GLU A 17 32.16 -22.89 12.66
C GLU A 17 32.65 -21.87 11.61
N LEU A 18 33.36 -20.83 12.07
CA LEU A 18 33.97 -19.81 11.22
C LEU A 18 35.45 -20.15 10.99
N ARG A 19 35.87 -20.27 9.72
CA ARG A 19 37.29 -20.47 9.36
C ARG A 19 37.95 -19.13 9.07
N GLN A 20 39.20 -18.94 9.50
CA GLN A 20 39.92 -17.68 9.31
C GLN A 20 39.91 -17.21 7.84
N GLY A 21 39.62 -15.92 7.64
CA GLY A 21 39.66 -15.26 6.34
C GLY A 21 38.45 -15.48 5.44
N ARG A 22 37.42 -16.21 5.86
CA ARG A 22 36.17 -16.38 5.09
C ARG A 22 34.97 -15.86 5.88
N PRO A 23 34.50 -14.62 5.63
CA PRO A 23 33.25 -14.17 6.24
C PRO A 23 32.09 -15.06 5.79
N LYS A 24 31.24 -15.46 6.74
CA LYS A 24 30.02 -16.23 6.47
C LYS A 24 28.82 -15.33 6.72
N ALA A 25 27.98 -15.16 5.70
CA ALA A 25 26.73 -14.42 5.86
C ALA A 25 25.74 -15.25 6.70
N LEU A 26 25.11 -14.61 7.66
CA LEU A 26 23.98 -15.18 8.41
C LEU A 26 22.70 -14.52 7.88
N GLU A 27 21.81 -15.30 7.27
CA GLU A 27 20.49 -14.81 6.92
C GLU A 27 19.57 -14.96 8.14
N LEU A 28 19.14 -13.83 8.68
CA LEU A 28 18.16 -13.77 9.77
C LEU A 28 16.78 -13.53 9.16
N VAL A 29 15.88 -14.48 9.33
CA VAL A 29 14.48 -14.36 8.88
C VAL A 29 13.60 -14.11 10.09
N TRP A 30 12.92 -12.97 10.12
CA TRP A 30 11.91 -12.66 11.12
C TRP A 30 10.52 -12.78 10.52
N ARG A 31 9.58 -13.31 11.32
CA ARG A 31 8.14 -13.27 11.04
C ARG A 31 7.47 -12.54 12.19
N PHE A 32 6.77 -11.45 11.89
CA PHE A 32 6.07 -10.65 12.88
C PHE A 32 4.57 -10.90 12.79
N ASP A 33 3.97 -11.34 13.90
CA ASP A 33 2.53 -11.64 13.96
C ASP A 33 1.71 -10.50 14.61
N SER A 34 2.36 -9.38 14.93
CA SER A 34 1.73 -8.21 15.57
C SER A 34 2.46 -6.92 15.21
N LEU A 35 1.74 -5.80 15.33
CA LEU A 35 2.29 -4.45 15.16
C LEU A 35 3.05 -4.01 16.42
N GLY A 36 3.98 -3.10 16.24
CA GLY A 36 4.72 -2.44 17.31
C GLY A 36 6.24 -2.45 17.08
N ALA A 37 6.94 -1.82 18.02
CA ALA A 37 8.40 -1.88 18.07
C ALA A 37 8.85 -3.18 18.73
N PHE A 38 9.74 -3.89 18.05
CA PHE A 38 10.42 -5.09 18.54
C PHE A 38 11.89 -4.78 18.74
N SER A 39 12.47 -5.27 19.83
CA SER A 39 13.91 -5.21 20.06
C SER A 39 14.39 -6.52 20.62
N THR A 40 15.57 -6.94 20.19
CA THR A 40 16.26 -8.13 20.67
C THR A 40 17.76 -7.94 20.54
N THR A 41 18.53 -8.91 21.02
CA THR A 41 19.99 -8.95 20.87
C THR A 41 20.36 -10.30 20.27
N VAL A 42 21.19 -10.29 19.23
CA VAL A 42 21.87 -11.50 18.75
C VAL A 42 23.16 -11.62 19.55
N GLU A 43 23.32 -12.72 20.25
CA GLU A 43 24.57 -13.05 20.93
C GLU A 43 25.34 -14.06 20.10
N VAL A 44 26.63 -13.78 19.90
CA VAL A 44 27.57 -14.66 19.24
C VAL A 44 28.63 -15.02 20.25
N ASP A 45 28.51 -16.22 20.80
CA ASP A 45 29.53 -16.80 21.66
C ASP A 45 30.67 -17.37 20.80
N THR A 46 31.88 -17.09 21.23
CA THR A 46 33.11 -17.67 20.70
C THR A 46 33.84 -18.38 21.82
N ASP A 47 34.89 -19.11 21.48
CA ASP A 47 35.79 -19.75 22.44
C ASP A 47 36.54 -18.76 23.35
N LEU A 48 36.55 -17.46 23.01
CA LEU A 48 37.28 -16.42 23.73
C LEU A 48 36.39 -15.31 24.31
N THR A 49 35.24 -15.04 23.71
CA THR A 49 34.38 -13.90 24.06
C THR A 49 32.94 -14.04 23.57
N THR A 50 32.05 -13.22 24.08
CA THR A 50 30.68 -13.07 23.59
C THR A 50 30.53 -11.69 22.94
N VAL A 51 30.00 -11.66 21.72
CA VAL A 51 29.68 -10.42 21.01
C VAL A 51 28.17 -10.28 20.93
N SER A 52 27.65 -9.15 21.42
CA SER A 52 26.22 -8.84 21.39
C SER A 52 25.92 -7.80 20.30
N LEU A 53 24.96 -8.09 19.43
CA LEU A 53 24.46 -7.18 18.40
C LEU A 53 22.98 -6.85 18.67
N PRO A 54 22.65 -5.62 19.10
CA PRO A 54 21.25 -5.23 19.27
C PRO A 54 20.56 -5.10 17.90
N VAL A 55 19.34 -5.65 17.81
CA VAL A 55 18.48 -5.59 16.63
C VAL A 55 17.16 -4.94 17.01
N ARG A 56 16.70 -4.01 16.16
CA ARG A 56 15.42 -3.31 16.35
C ARG A 56 14.62 -3.36 15.05
N ALA A 57 13.31 -3.52 15.19
CA ALA A 57 12.35 -3.44 14.10
C ALA A 57 11.11 -2.67 14.57
N ASP A 58 10.50 -1.90 13.68
CA ASP A 58 9.22 -1.22 13.94
C ASP A 58 8.22 -1.68 12.88
N VAL A 59 7.22 -2.44 13.31
CA VAL A 59 6.18 -2.99 12.43
C VAL A 59 4.93 -2.15 12.60
N ARG A 60 4.62 -1.32 11.62
CA ARG A 60 3.44 -0.45 11.66
C ARG A 60 2.33 -0.99 10.77
N ARG A 61 1.08 -0.73 11.17
CA ARG A 61 -0.01 -0.79 10.21
C ARG A 61 0.25 0.32 9.22
N VAL A 62 0.41 -0.06 7.97
CA VAL A 62 0.41 0.90 6.89
C VAL A 62 -1.04 0.99 6.44
N GLU A 63 -1.73 2.05 6.83
CA GLU A 63 -3.05 2.32 6.28
C GLU A 63 -2.87 2.68 4.80
N ALA A 64 -3.50 1.89 3.94
CA ALA A 64 -3.27 1.90 2.50
C ALA A 64 -4.12 2.94 1.75
N ASP A 65 -5.14 3.51 2.40
CA ASP A 65 -6.12 4.37 1.75
C ASP A 65 -6.04 5.79 2.28
N GLU A 66 -5.16 6.56 1.67
CA GLU A 66 -5.28 8.02 1.62
C GLU A 66 -5.43 8.43 0.15
N LEU A 67 -6.42 7.82 -0.52
CA LEU A 67 -6.83 8.26 -1.85
C LEU A 67 -7.64 9.55 -1.74
N SER A 68 -7.27 10.53 -2.55
CA SER A 68 -7.99 11.80 -2.65
C SER A 68 -8.31 12.12 -4.11
N PHE A 69 -9.33 12.95 -4.29
CA PHE A 69 -9.86 13.33 -5.59
C PHE A 69 -9.72 14.83 -5.79
N GLU A 70 -9.17 15.24 -6.93
CA GLU A 70 -9.06 16.65 -7.29
C GLU A 70 -9.62 16.90 -8.70
N PRO A 71 -10.72 17.65 -8.84
CA PRO A 71 -11.56 18.21 -7.76
C PRO A 71 -12.42 17.15 -7.06
N GLU A 72 -12.90 17.44 -5.84
CA GLU A 72 -13.85 16.58 -5.11
C GLU A 72 -15.23 16.49 -5.77
N THR A 73 -15.57 17.45 -6.64
CA THR A 73 -16.83 17.48 -7.38
C THR A 73 -16.56 17.94 -8.81
N LEU A 74 -17.11 17.20 -9.77
CA LEU A 74 -17.08 17.56 -11.19
C LEU A 74 -18.39 18.23 -11.57
N ASP A 75 -18.37 19.56 -11.70
CA ASP A 75 -19.50 20.34 -12.21
C ASP A 75 -19.28 20.73 -13.68
N PHE A 76 -20.05 20.08 -14.56
CA PHE A 76 -20.03 20.35 -16.00
C PHE A 76 -20.73 21.68 -16.36
N GLY A 77 -21.44 22.29 -15.42
CA GLY A 77 -22.23 23.50 -15.61
C GLY A 77 -23.32 23.31 -16.67
N ARG A 78 -23.65 24.39 -17.38
CA ARG A 78 -24.62 24.35 -18.48
C ARG A 78 -23.98 23.76 -19.72
N VAL A 79 -24.44 22.58 -20.14
CA VAL A 79 -24.06 21.93 -21.39
C VAL A 79 -25.27 21.90 -22.32
N GLY A 80 -25.10 22.36 -23.55
CA GLY A 80 -26.18 22.41 -24.54
C GLY A 80 -26.55 20.99 -25.00
N VAL A 81 -27.84 20.75 -25.24
CA VAL A 81 -28.30 19.47 -25.82
C VAL A 81 -27.61 19.24 -27.16
N GLY A 82 -27.12 18.01 -27.38
CA GLY A 82 -26.36 17.64 -28.58
C GLY A 82 -24.90 18.10 -28.58
N THR A 83 -24.43 18.74 -27.50
CA THR A 83 -23.02 19.08 -27.30
C THR A 83 -22.38 18.15 -26.26
N SER A 84 -21.05 18.14 -26.20
CA SER A 84 -20.30 17.38 -25.21
C SER A 84 -19.33 18.29 -24.46
N ARG A 85 -19.15 18.04 -23.17
CA ARG A 85 -18.11 18.67 -22.35
C ARG A 85 -17.36 17.61 -21.58
N SER A 86 -16.04 17.71 -21.55
CA SER A 86 -15.18 16.83 -20.75
C SER A 86 -14.55 17.60 -19.59
N LEU A 87 -14.43 16.92 -18.46
CA LEU A 87 -13.68 17.37 -17.29
C LEU A 87 -12.71 16.27 -16.86
N THR A 88 -11.67 16.68 -16.16
CA THR A 88 -10.62 15.80 -15.66
C THR A 88 -10.71 15.67 -14.16
N LEU A 89 -10.53 14.44 -13.68
CA LEU A 89 -10.42 14.06 -12.27
C LEU A 89 -9.03 13.48 -12.04
N LYS A 90 -8.33 14.00 -11.03
CA LYS A 90 -7.10 13.39 -10.54
C LYS A 90 -7.41 12.54 -9.32
N ILE A 91 -6.87 11.33 -9.30
CA ILE A 91 -6.93 10.41 -8.17
C ILE A 91 -5.50 10.32 -7.62
N ARG A 92 -5.28 10.87 -6.43
CA ARG A 92 -3.96 10.95 -5.80
C ARG A 92 -3.80 9.86 -4.76
N ASN A 93 -2.65 9.19 -4.74
CA ASN A 93 -2.26 8.35 -3.60
C ASN A 93 -1.42 9.15 -2.60
N GLY A 94 -2.08 9.67 -1.56
CA GLY A 94 -1.43 10.32 -0.43
C GLY A 94 -0.84 9.35 0.61
N GLY A 95 -1.13 8.06 0.48
CA GLY A 95 -0.66 7.03 1.40
C GLY A 95 0.79 6.66 1.16
N VAL A 96 1.29 5.67 1.92
CA VAL A 96 2.69 5.20 1.84
C VAL A 96 2.84 3.80 1.24
N VAL A 97 1.76 3.24 0.71
CA VAL A 97 1.72 1.96 -0.04
C VAL A 97 1.11 2.18 -1.42
N PRO A 98 1.61 1.52 -2.49
CA PRO A 98 0.97 1.56 -3.80
C PRO A 98 -0.46 1.02 -3.78
N THR A 99 -1.39 1.77 -4.37
CA THR A 99 -2.82 1.43 -4.40
C THR A 99 -3.24 1.11 -5.82
N ARG A 100 -3.92 -0.02 -6.00
CA ARG A 100 -4.41 -0.46 -7.31
C ARG A 100 -5.90 -0.11 -7.45
N ILE A 101 -6.21 0.74 -8.41
CA ILE A 101 -7.59 0.99 -8.87
C ILE A 101 -8.02 -0.25 -9.67
N THR A 102 -9.01 -0.98 -9.16
CA THR A 102 -9.49 -2.22 -9.78
C THR A 102 -10.82 -2.06 -10.52
N ARG A 103 -11.57 -1.00 -10.22
CA ARG A 103 -12.85 -0.69 -10.83
C ARG A 103 -13.12 0.80 -10.74
N LEU A 104 -13.60 1.39 -11.84
CA LEU A 104 -14.07 2.76 -11.92
C LEU A 104 -15.32 2.79 -12.80
N GLU A 105 -16.45 3.22 -12.24
CA GLU A 105 -17.75 3.15 -12.92
C GLU A 105 -18.73 4.21 -12.41
N LEU A 106 -19.78 4.47 -13.19
CA LEU A 106 -20.89 5.34 -12.83
C LEU A 106 -21.98 4.52 -12.13
N VAL A 107 -22.42 4.98 -10.95
CA VAL A 107 -23.46 4.31 -10.16
C VAL A 107 -24.52 5.33 -9.72
N PRO A 108 -25.76 5.24 -10.21
CA PRO A 108 -26.22 4.35 -11.29
C PRO A 108 -25.55 4.69 -12.65
N PRO A 109 -25.55 3.78 -13.62
CA PRO A 109 -25.10 4.11 -14.97
C PRO A 109 -26.04 5.13 -15.60
N VAL A 110 -25.47 6.22 -16.11
CA VAL A 110 -26.20 7.31 -16.78
C VAL A 110 -25.65 7.44 -18.21
N PRO A 111 -26.46 7.20 -19.26
CA PRO A 111 -25.98 7.14 -20.65
C PRO A 111 -25.30 8.43 -21.16
N GLU A 112 -25.68 9.57 -20.60
CA GLU A 112 -25.12 10.88 -20.94
C GLU A 112 -23.71 11.08 -20.41
N PHE A 113 -23.28 10.28 -19.43
CA PHE A 113 -21.93 10.34 -18.87
C PHE A 113 -21.07 9.18 -19.38
N GLN A 114 -19.83 9.48 -19.74
CA GLN A 114 -18.84 8.51 -20.17
C GLN A 114 -17.54 8.70 -19.40
N ILE A 115 -16.97 7.60 -18.89
CA ILE A 115 -15.66 7.58 -18.26
C ILE A 115 -14.65 7.11 -19.30
N SER A 116 -13.63 7.92 -19.55
CA SER A 116 -12.44 7.54 -20.29
C SER A 116 -11.31 7.30 -19.30
N PHE A 117 -10.94 6.03 -19.15
CA PHE A 117 -9.87 5.59 -18.29
C PHE A 117 -8.94 4.67 -19.12
N PRO A 118 -7.67 5.04 -19.34
CA PRO A 118 -6.81 4.39 -20.34
C PRO A 118 -6.54 2.92 -20.02
N GLU A 119 -6.51 2.55 -18.75
CA GLU A 119 -6.36 1.16 -18.31
C GLU A 119 -7.53 0.78 -17.41
N ARG A 120 -8.17 -0.39 -17.63
CA ARG A 120 -9.27 -0.86 -16.74
C ARG A 120 -8.80 -1.11 -15.29
N SER A 121 -7.50 -1.01 -15.05
CA SER A 121 -6.86 -0.99 -13.73
C SER A 121 -5.61 -0.12 -13.79
N ALA A 122 -5.35 0.70 -12.78
CA ALA A 122 -4.10 1.44 -12.66
C ALA A 122 -3.46 1.22 -11.29
N LEU A 123 -2.12 1.21 -11.23
CA LEU A 123 -1.37 1.19 -9.97
C LEU A 123 -0.87 2.60 -9.69
N VAL A 124 -1.39 3.22 -8.64
CA VAL A 124 -0.98 4.55 -8.19
C VAL A 124 -0.02 4.38 -7.03
N VAL A 125 1.27 4.68 -7.26
CA VAL A 125 2.29 4.59 -6.21
C VAL A 125 2.21 5.82 -5.27
N PRO A 126 2.76 5.76 -4.05
CA PRO A 126 2.77 6.89 -3.12
C PRO A 126 3.28 8.19 -3.75
N GLY A 127 2.53 9.28 -3.59
CA GLY A 127 2.87 10.62 -4.10
C GLY A 127 2.52 10.87 -5.56
N GLU A 128 2.06 9.86 -6.30
CA GLU A 128 1.66 9.98 -7.71
C GLU A 128 0.14 10.15 -7.87
N ASP A 129 -0.24 10.62 -9.06
CA ASP A 129 -1.63 10.84 -9.46
C ASP A 129 -1.98 9.98 -10.68
N GLU A 130 -3.21 9.49 -10.70
CA GLU A 130 -3.83 8.89 -11.88
C GLU A 130 -4.92 9.81 -12.42
N THR A 131 -4.98 9.98 -13.75
CA THR A 131 -5.88 10.95 -14.38
C THR A 131 -7.01 10.26 -15.13
N VAL A 132 -8.23 10.61 -14.78
CA VAL A 132 -9.46 10.12 -15.42
C VAL A 132 -10.14 11.27 -16.13
N THR A 133 -10.67 11.04 -17.33
CA THR A 133 -11.53 12.01 -18.01
C THR A 133 -12.98 11.55 -17.98
N LEU A 134 -13.88 12.45 -17.57
CA LEU A 134 -15.32 12.23 -17.65
C LEU A 134 -15.91 13.17 -18.69
N ALA A 135 -16.75 12.64 -19.57
CA ALA A 135 -17.47 13.41 -20.59
C ALA A 135 -18.97 13.37 -20.29
N PHE A 136 -19.63 14.51 -20.45
CA PHE A 136 -21.07 14.66 -20.35
C PHE A 136 -21.64 15.13 -21.70
N SER A 137 -22.60 14.39 -22.23
CA SER A 137 -23.20 14.58 -23.55
C SER A 137 -24.73 14.45 -23.46
N PRO A 138 -25.47 15.51 -23.07
CA PRO A 138 -26.93 15.45 -22.95
C PRO A 138 -27.61 15.28 -24.31
N THR A 139 -28.40 14.21 -24.46
CA THR A 139 -29.00 13.80 -25.74
C THR A 139 -30.47 14.23 -25.92
N ALA A 140 -31.18 14.55 -24.84
CA ALA A 140 -32.57 14.99 -24.92
C ALA A 140 -32.89 16.08 -23.88
N ARG A 141 -33.79 16.99 -24.25
CA ARG A 141 -34.53 17.76 -23.24
C ARG A 141 -35.50 16.78 -22.57
N VAL A 142 -35.22 16.37 -21.35
CA VAL A 142 -36.24 15.72 -20.52
C VAL A 142 -37.21 16.84 -20.10
N TRP A 143 -38.44 16.81 -20.61
CA TRP A 143 -39.56 17.64 -20.15
C TRP A 143 -40.37 16.83 -19.13
#